data_AF-A0A7C1ZHN5-F1
#
_entry.id   AF-A0A7C1ZHN5-F1
#
_cell.length_a   1.000
_cell.length_b   1.000
_cell.length_c   1.000
_cell.angle_alpha   90.00
_cell.angle_beta   90.00
_cell.angle_gamma   90.00
#
_symmetry.space_group_name_H-M   'P 1'
#
loop_
_entity.id
_entity.type
_entity.pdbx_description
1 polymer ?
#
loop_
_entity_poly.entity_id
_entity_poly.type
_entity_poly.pdbx_seq_one_letter_code
_entity_poly.pdbx_strand_id
1 'polypeptide(L)'
;MKVFLREFTVADVQAAIDGDYLAHDARVAHLGRVSTVLPTTIGIDSVFYETQSSTGDNIYWKQIFNFKDLINFTDSRGSAEGAFEDYLKEGDVELLCTCPAFLYWGYKYITSQLDLNVGPPENRAPTIRNPDQRGIICKHIDLAMREMASVDMKLISKTMEEKIKKHLGM
;
A
#
# COMPACT_ATOMS: atom_id res chain seq x y z
N MET A 1 14.68 24.60 -12.79
CA MET A 1 13.77 23.48 -13.11
C MET A 1 13.54 22.72 -11.81
N LYS A 2 12.42 22.95 -11.12
CA LYS A 2 12.07 22.16 -9.93
C LYS A 2 11.71 20.76 -10.44
N VAL A 3 12.54 19.77 -10.11
CA VAL A 3 12.15 18.37 -10.22
C VAL A 3 11.00 18.22 -9.24
N PHE A 4 9.77 18.12 -9.74
CA PHE A 4 8.67 17.65 -8.90
C PHE A 4 9.02 16.20 -8.59
N LEU A 5 9.47 15.93 -7.36
CA LEU A 5 9.36 14.60 -6.79
C LEU A 5 7.86 14.27 -6.90
N ARG A 6 7.52 13.23 -7.65
CA ARG A 6 6.13 12.82 -7.82
C ARG A 6 5.74 12.06 -6.56
N GLU A 7 5.38 12.85 -5.56
CA GLU A 7 4.83 12.43 -4.28
C GLU A 7 3.46 11.79 -4.56
N PHE A 8 3.28 10.52 -4.19
CA PHE A 8 2.00 9.81 -4.33
C PHE A 8 1.46 9.50 -2.95
N THR A 9 0.27 10.01 -2.68
CA THR A 9 -0.45 9.76 -1.43
C THR A 9 -1.24 8.45 -1.52
N VAL A 10 -1.74 7.97 -0.37
CA VAL A 10 -2.69 6.84 -0.33
C VAL A 10 -3.94 7.15 -1.15
N ALA A 11 -4.40 8.41 -1.14
CA ALA A 11 -5.55 8.85 -1.93
C ALA A 11 -5.26 8.81 -3.45
N ASP A 12 -4.07 9.23 -3.88
CA ASP A 12 -3.66 9.16 -5.29
C ASP A 12 -3.60 7.72 -5.77
N VAL A 13 -3.10 6.82 -4.92
CA VAL A 13 -3.08 5.39 -5.23
C VAL A 13 -4.51 4.87 -5.40
N GLN A 14 -5.44 5.23 -4.50
CA GLN A 14 -6.86 4.84 -4.61
C GLN A 14 -7.53 5.38 -5.88
N ALA A 15 -7.21 6.61 -6.29
CA ALA A 15 -7.76 7.22 -7.49
C ALA A 15 -7.23 6.59 -8.79
N ALA A 16 -6.00 6.07 -8.78
CA ALA A 16 -5.36 5.43 -9.93
C ALA A 16 -5.67 3.92 -10.06
N ILE A 17 -6.54 3.38 -9.19
CA ILE A 17 -7.07 2.02 -9.27
C ILE A 17 -7.92 1.89 -10.53
N ASP A 18 -7.43 1.13 -11.50
CA ASP A 18 -8.21 0.74 -12.67
C ASP A 18 -9.14 -0.42 -12.29
N GLY A 19 -10.36 -0.07 -11.89
CA GLY A 19 -11.39 -1.00 -11.44
C GLY A 19 -11.73 -2.07 -12.48
N ASP A 20 -11.74 -1.72 -13.76
CA ASP A 20 -12.03 -2.65 -14.87
C ASP A 20 -10.87 -3.62 -15.13
N TYR A 21 -9.64 -3.17 -14.89
CA TYR A 21 -8.44 -4.00 -15.04
C TYR A 21 -8.18 -4.91 -13.82
N LEU A 22 -8.59 -4.46 -12.64
CA LEU A 22 -8.60 -5.26 -11.42
C LEU A 22 -9.77 -6.24 -11.38
N ALA A 23 -10.90 -5.86 -11.97
CA ALA A 23 -12.05 -6.72 -12.18
C ALA A 23 -11.77 -7.76 -13.26
N HIS A 24 -11.11 -8.83 -12.86
CA HIS A 24 -11.54 -10.12 -13.39
C HIS A 24 -12.97 -10.35 -12.86
N ASP A 25 -14.00 -10.02 -13.64
CA ASP A 25 -15.42 -10.29 -13.28
C ASP A 25 -15.64 -11.74 -12.79
N ALA A 26 -14.85 -12.68 -13.33
CA ALA A 26 -14.82 -14.08 -12.90
C ALA A 26 -14.26 -14.33 -11.47
N ARG A 27 -13.65 -13.33 -10.81
CA ARG A 27 -12.94 -13.43 -9.52
C ARG A 27 -13.46 -12.50 -8.44
N VAL A 28 -14.42 -11.62 -8.73
CA VAL A 28 -15.14 -10.83 -7.70
C VAL A 28 -15.79 -11.78 -6.67
N ALA A 29 -16.32 -12.93 -7.11
CA ALA A 29 -16.81 -13.98 -6.23
C ALA A 29 -15.72 -14.63 -5.32
N HIS A 30 -14.43 -14.54 -5.70
CA HIS A 30 -13.31 -14.99 -4.86
C HIS A 30 -12.84 -13.93 -3.85
N LEU A 31 -13.21 -12.65 -4.01
CA LEU A 31 -12.94 -11.64 -2.99
C LEU A 31 -13.78 -11.92 -1.72
N GLY A 32 -14.97 -12.50 -1.86
CA GLY A 32 -15.77 -13.00 -0.74
C GLY A 32 -15.17 -14.21 0.01
N ARG A 33 -14.05 -14.78 -0.47
CA ARG A 33 -13.31 -15.88 0.18
C ARG A 33 -12.02 -15.45 0.85
N VAL A 34 -11.60 -14.18 0.75
CA VAL A 34 -10.42 -13.73 1.50
C VAL A 34 -10.85 -13.54 2.95
N SER A 35 -10.69 -14.59 3.74
CA SER A 35 -10.93 -14.57 5.17
C SER A 35 -9.91 -13.66 5.83
N THR A 36 -10.36 -12.48 6.29
CA THR A 36 -9.65 -11.58 7.20
C THR A 36 -8.25 -11.15 6.74
N VAL A 37 -8.17 -9.94 6.20
CA VAL A 37 -6.90 -9.23 6.04
C VAL A 37 -6.78 -8.30 7.24
N LEU A 38 -6.04 -8.72 8.26
CA LEU A 38 -5.69 -7.87 9.39
C LEU A 38 -4.24 -7.43 9.25
N PRO A 39 -3.87 -6.22 9.76
CA PRO A 39 -2.48 -5.84 9.83
C PRO A 39 -1.76 -6.85 10.73
N THR A 40 -0.79 -7.55 10.17
CA THR A 40 0.01 -8.52 10.92
C THR A 40 1.06 -7.82 11.78
N THR A 41 1.50 -6.63 11.37
CA THR A 41 2.43 -5.81 12.11
C THR A 41 2.20 -4.34 11.79
N ILE A 42 2.12 -3.51 12.83
CA ILE A 42 2.13 -2.05 12.72
C ILE A 42 3.48 -1.56 13.23
N GLY A 43 4.32 -1.08 12.31
CA GLY A 43 5.60 -0.44 12.56
C GLY A 43 5.45 1.00 13.03
N ILE A 44 6.56 1.74 13.07
CA ILE A 44 6.54 3.17 13.40
C ILE A 44 6.18 4.03 12.18
N ASP A 45 6.53 3.55 10.99
CA ASP A 45 6.39 4.21 9.68
C ASP A 45 5.84 3.25 8.63
N SER A 46 5.37 2.07 9.03
CA SER A 46 5.01 1.01 8.11
C SER A 46 3.88 0.14 8.63
N VAL A 47 3.05 -0.39 7.74
CA VAL A 47 2.01 -1.36 8.05
C VAL A 47 2.17 -2.58 7.15
N PHE A 48 2.14 -3.76 7.77
CA PHE A 48 2.26 -5.05 7.12
C PHE A 48 0.93 -5.76 7.14
N TYR A 49 0.50 -6.26 5.99
CA TYR A 49 -0.67 -7.11 5.84
C TYR A 49 -0.29 -8.48 5.29
N GLU A 50 -1.18 -9.44 5.52
CA GLU A 50 -1.10 -10.75 4.91
C GLU A 50 -2.49 -11.15 4.40
N THR A 51 -2.55 -11.55 3.13
CA THR A 51 -3.78 -12.00 2.47
C THR A 51 -3.62 -13.44 2.02
N GLN A 52 -4.60 -14.30 2.30
CA GLN A 52 -4.59 -15.67 1.78
C GLN A 52 -4.76 -15.67 0.25
N SER A 53 -4.03 -16.57 -0.41
CA SER A 53 -4.16 -16.83 -1.84
C SER A 53 -5.53 -17.42 -2.16
N SER A 54 -6.13 -16.93 -3.24
CA SER A 54 -7.39 -17.44 -3.76
C SER A 54 -7.24 -18.71 -4.59
N THR A 55 -6.02 -19.18 -4.84
CA THR A 55 -5.71 -20.27 -5.79
C THR A 55 -4.97 -21.45 -5.17
N GLY A 56 -4.73 -21.44 -3.85
CA GLY A 56 -4.06 -22.54 -3.17
C GLY A 56 -4.18 -22.43 -1.66
N ASP A 57 -4.40 -23.57 -1.02
CA ASP A 57 -4.51 -23.67 0.42
C ASP A 57 -3.16 -23.34 1.08
N ASN A 58 -3.19 -22.64 2.23
CA ASN A 58 -2.01 -22.25 3.01
C ASN A 58 -0.94 -21.42 2.26
N ILE A 59 -1.29 -20.81 1.13
CA ILE A 59 -0.43 -19.83 0.46
C ILE A 59 -0.88 -18.44 0.87
N TYR A 60 0.05 -17.61 1.32
CA TYR A 60 -0.22 -16.25 1.75
C TYR A 60 0.68 -15.24 1.02
N TRP A 61 0.11 -14.08 0.73
CA TRP A 61 0.81 -12.96 0.11
C TRP A 61 0.92 -11.83 1.12
N LYS A 62 2.11 -11.23 1.20
CA LYS A 62 2.41 -10.14 2.12
C LYS A 62 2.32 -8.82 1.39
N GLN A 63 1.77 -7.82 2.06
CA GLN A 63 1.73 -6.44 1.58
C GLN A 63 2.44 -5.54 2.58
N ILE A 64 3.18 -4.57 2.07
CA ILE A 64 3.87 -3.55 2.87
C ILE A 64 3.39 -2.19 2.38
N PHE A 65 2.98 -1.35 3.32
CA PHE A 65 2.75 0.08 3.16
C PHE A 65 3.83 0.78 3.98
N ASN A 66 4.70 1.54 3.33
CA ASN A 66 5.76 2.31 3.97
C ASN A 66 5.45 3.80 3.80
N PHE A 67 5.37 4.53 4.90
CA PHE A 67 4.95 5.93 4.96
C PHE A 67 6.20 6.81 5.12
N LYS A 68 6.75 7.30 4.01
CA LYS A 68 8.03 8.00 3.99
C LYS A 68 7.98 9.30 4.77
N ASP A 69 8.98 9.57 5.59
CA ASP A 69 9.04 10.80 6.39
C ASP A 69 7.87 11.00 7.37
N LEU A 70 7.05 9.97 7.67
CA LEU A 70 5.95 10.08 8.64
C LEU A 70 6.43 10.60 10.01
N ILE A 71 7.60 10.16 10.46
CA ILE A 71 8.20 10.62 11.72
C ILE A 71 8.53 12.11 11.64
N ASN A 72 9.19 12.54 10.56
CA ASN A 72 9.57 13.94 10.34
C ASN A 72 8.34 14.85 10.19
N PHE A 73 7.32 14.38 9.46
CA PHE A 73 6.02 15.04 9.34
C PHE A 73 5.39 15.24 10.73
N THR A 74 5.35 14.18 11.53
CA THR A 74 4.76 14.23 12.88
C THR A 74 5.54 15.15 13.83
N ASP A 75 6.87 15.10 13.79
CA ASP A 75 7.72 15.98 14.58
C ASP A 75 7.52 17.45 14.21
N SER A 76 7.46 17.75 12.91
CA SER A 76 7.22 19.11 12.41
C SER A 76 5.87 19.69 12.83
N ARG A 77 4.87 18.83 13.04
CA ARG A 77 3.55 19.19 13.57
C ARG A 77 3.59 19.46 15.08
N GLY A 78 4.58 18.91 15.79
CA GLY A 78 4.71 19.01 17.25
C GLY A 78 3.67 18.21 18.04
N SER A 79 2.90 17.35 17.36
CA SER A 79 1.92 16.47 17.99
C SER A 79 1.69 15.24 17.14
N ALA A 80 1.76 14.07 17.78
CA ALA A 80 1.38 12.81 17.15
C ALA A 80 -0.15 12.63 17.04
N GLU A 81 -0.95 13.30 17.85
CA GLU A 81 -2.42 13.13 17.80
C GLU A 81 -2.98 13.57 16.44
N GLY A 82 -3.61 12.64 15.72
CA GLY A 82 -4.16 12.84 14.38
C GLY A 82 -3.12 12.99 13.27
N ALA A 83 -1.82 12.89 13.60
CA ALA A 83 -0.75 13.11 12.63
C ALA A 83 -0.77 12.07 11.52
N PHE A 84 -1.09 10.82 11.83
CA PHE A 84 -1.15 9.77 10.81
C PHE A 84 -2.33 9.97 9.85
N GLU A 85 -3.49 10.38 10.35
CA GLU A 85 -4.68 10.64 9.51
C GLU A 85 -4.47 11.81 8.56
N ASP A 86 -3.78 12.85 9.02
CA ASP A 86 -3.39 13.99 8.18
C ASP A 86 -2.31 13.58 7.18
N TYR A 87 -1.32 12.80 7.62
CA TYR A 87 -0.29 12.26 6.76
C TYR A 87 -0.87 11.43 5.60
N LEU A 88 -1.89 10.61 5.82
CA LEU A 88 -2.50 9.81 4.75
C LEU A 88 -3.05 10.64 3.58
N LYS A 89 -3.30 11.94 3.78
CA LYS A 89 -3.81 12.87 2.77
C LYS A 89 -2.71 13.57 1.98
N GLU A 90 -1.51 13.68 2.55
CA GLU A 90 -0.45 14.58 2.05
C GLU A 90 0.90 13.87 1.87
N GLY A 91 1.10 12.75 2.55
CA GLY A 91 2.39 12.07 2.68
C GLY A 91 2.58 10.93 1.69
N ASP A 92 3.85 10.66 1.42
CA ASP A 92 4.32 9.68 0.45
C ASP A 92 4.19 8.24 0.94
N VAL A 93 3.55 7.39 0.13
CA VAL A 93 3.48 5.95 0.40
C VAL A 93 4.29 5.14 -0.61
N GLU A 94 5.08 4.18 -0.10
CA GLU A 94 5.64 3.10 -0.91
C GLU A 94 4.90 1.80 -0.63
N LEU A 95 4.78 0.97 -1.67
CA LEU A 95 3.98 -0.23 -1.71
C LEU A 95 4.81 -1.43 -2.17
N LEU A 96 4.52 -2.60 -1.60
CA LEU A 96 5.01 -3.87 -2.11
C LEU A 96 3.98 -4.97 -1.88
N CYS A 97 3.82 -5.85 -2.86
CA CYS A 97 3.16 -7.13 -2.64
C CYS A 97 4.04 -8.28 -3.11
N THR A 98 4.10 -9.36 -2.32
CA THR A 98 4.84 -10.57 -2.69
C THR A 98 4.11 -11.47 -3.69
N CYS A 99 2.90 -11.11 -4.13
CA CYS A 99 2.15 -11.95 -5.04
C CYS A 99 2.77 -11.97 -6.45
N PRO A 100 2.70 -13.10 -7.18
CA PRO A 100 3.23 -13.21 -8.54
C PRO A 100 2.64 -12.19 -9.50
N ALA A 101 1.38 -11.78 -9.30
CA ALA A 101 0.76 -10.76 -10.13
C ALA A 101 1.46 -9.40 -9.99
N PHE A 102 1.92 -9.03 -8.78
CA PHE A 102 2.63 -7.76 -8.57
C PHE A 102 3.88 -7.67 -9.46
N LEU A 103 4.64 -8.76 -9.54
CA LEU A 103 5.81 -8.83 -10.41
C LEU A 103 5.44 -9.03 -11.90
N TYR A 104 4.71 -10.10 -12.22
CA TYR A 104 4.55 -10.55 -13.61
C TYR A 104 3.44 -9.85 -14.39
N TRP A 105 2.51 -9.17 -13.72
CA TRP A 105 1.48 -8.35 -14.37
C TRP A 105 1.88 -6.87 -14.37
N GLY A 106 3.13 -6.56 -14.05
CA GLY A 106 3.71 -5.26 -14.29
C GLY A 106 3.52 -4.22 -13.20
N TYR A 107 2.75 -4.50 -12.14
CA TYR A 107 2.53 -3.52 -11.07
C TYR A 107 3.83 -3.08 -10.40
N LYS A 108 4.80 -3.99 -10.21
CA LYS A 108 6.13 -3.65 -9.70
C LYS A 108 6.88 -2.70 -10.63
N TYR A 109 6.82 -2.94 -11.94
CA TYR A 109 7.43 -2.05 -12.93
C TYR A 109 6.79 -0.66 -12.88
N ILE A 110 5.45 -0.61 -12.92
CA ILE A 110 4.66 0.63 -12.90
C ILE A 110 4.96 1.43 -11.62
N THR A 111 4.84 0.79 -10.44
CA THR A 111 5.18 1.43 -9.16
C THR A 111 6.65 1.87 -9.08
N SER A 112 7.58 1.15 -9.71
CA SER A 112 8.98 1.61 -9.79
C SER A 112 9.16 2.87 -10.64
N GLN A 113 8.39 3.03 -11.73
CA GLN A 113 8.43 4.25 -12.54
C GLN A 113 7.76 5.44 -11.83
N LEU A 114 6.90 5.17 -10.85
CA LEU A 114 6.18 6.17 -10.07
C LEU A 114 6.85 6.49 -8.72
N ASP A 115 8.03 5.91 -8.43
CA ASP A 115 8.71 5.99 -7.12
C ASP A 115 7.84 5.51 -5.94
N LEU A 116 6.94 4.56 -6.23
CA LEU A 116 5.96 3.97 -5.33
C LEU A 116 6.37 2.58 -4.82
N ASN A 117 7.49 2.02 -5.28
CA ASN A 117 7.85 0.63 -4.97
C ASN A 117 8.78 0.56 -3.75
N VAL A 118 8.43 -0.25 -2.74
CA VAL A 118 9.38 -0.59 -1.68
C VAL A 118 10.51 -1.46 -2.25
N GLY A 119 11.74 -1.05 -2.00
CA GLY A 119 12.94 -1.80 -2.39
C GLY A 119 13.40 -1.55 -3.83
N PRO A 120 14.21 -2.44 -4.42
CA PRO A 120 14.88 -2.17 -5.68
C PRO A 120 13.88 -2.09 -6.85
N PRO A 121 14.05 -1.11 -7.76
CA PRO A 121 13.15 -0.88 -8.87
C PRO A 121 13.16 -2.06 -9.85
N GLU A 122 11.99 -2.35 -10.42
CA GLU A 122 11.84 -3.26 -11.54
C GLU A 122 11.92 -2.49 -12.85
N ASN A 123 12.92 -2.82 -13.67
CA ASN A 123 13.17 -2.14 -14.94
C ASN A 123 12.63 -2.92 -16.16
N ARG A 124 12.10 -4.13 -15.96
CA ARG A 124 11.54 -4.95 -17.04
C ARG A 124 10.09 -4.60 -17.28
N ALA A 125 9.81 -3.97 -18.42
CA ALA A 125 8.45 -3.63 -18.82
C ALA A 125 7.57 -4.88 -19.01
N PRO A 126 6.29 -4.84 -18.61
CA PRO A 126 5.37 -5.98 -18.65
C PRO A 126 4.75 -6.22 -20.04
N THR A 127 5.56 -6.54 -21.04
CA THR A 127 5.13 -6.62 -22.44
C THR A 127 4.17 -7.76 -22.78
N ILE A 128 3.94 -8.72 -21.86
CA ILE A 128 3.10 -9.90 -22.12
C ILE A 128 1.73 -9.80 -21.46
N ARG A 129 1.69 -9.58 -20.13
CA ARG A 129 0.45 -9.65 -19.34
C ARG A 129 -0.21 -8.29 -19.12
N ASN A 130 0.54 -7.21 -19.26
CA ASN A 130 0.06 -5.84 -19.11
C ASN A 130 0.80 -4.90 -20.08
N PRO A 131 0.77 -5.16 -21.40
CA PRO A 131 1.56 -4.39 -22.36
C PRO A 131 1.21 -2.90 -22.35
N ASP A 132 -0.05 -2.57 -22.04
CA ASP A 132 -0.57 -1.20 -21.97
C ASP A 132 -0.39 -0.54 -20.59
N GLN A 133 0.25 -1.24 -19.64
CA GLN A 133 0.58 -0.74 -18.29
C GLN A 133 -0.64 -0.18 -17.53
N ARG A 134 -1.77 -0.89 -17.62
CA ARG A 134 -3.02 -0.56 -16.95
C ARG A 134 -2.97 -0.88 -15.46
N GLY A 135 -3.57 0.00 -14.65
CA GLY A 135 -3.61 -0.09 -13.20
C GLY A 135 -2.25 0.01 -12.52
N ILE A 136 -2.22 0.43 -11.25
CA ILE A 136 -0.95 0.65 -10.53
C ILE A 136 -0.68 -0.36 -9.42
N ILE A 137 -1.69 -1.11 -8.98
CA ILE A 137 -1.60 -2.04 -7.84
C ILE A 137 -2.28 -3.37 -8.15
N CYS A 138 -1.94 -4.43 -7.40
CA CYS A 138 -2.61 -5.72 -7.50
C CYS A 138 -3.82 -5.80 -6.56
N LYS A 139 -4.70 -6.79 -6.79
CA LYS A 139 -5.89 -7.02 -5.96
C LYS A 139 -5.63 -7.14 -4.44
N HIS A 140 -4.45 -7.59 -4.03
CA HIS A 140 -4.13 -7.75 -2.61
C HIS A 140 -3.77 -6.42 -1.95
N ILE A 141 -3.13 -5.51 -2.69
CA ILE A 141 -2.87 -4.15 -2.21
C ILE A 141 -4.19 -3.38 -2.14
N ASP A 142 -5.04 -3.49 -3.18
CA ASP A 142 -6.38 -2.90 -3.17
C ASP A 142 -7.19 -3.37 -1.95
N LEU A 143 -7.21 -4.68 -1.68
CA LEU A 143 -7.87 -5.22 -0.50
C LEU A 143 -7.30 -4.65 0.81
N ALA A 144 -5.97 -4.66 0.97
CA ALA A 144 -5.35 -4.14 2.19
C ALA A 144 -5.62 -2.62 2.39
N MET A 145 -5.68 -1.84 1.31
CA MET A 145 -6.06 -0.41 1.39
C MET A 145 -7.52 -0.21 1.82
N ARG A 146 -8.44 -1.05 1.33
CA ARG A 146 -9.86 -0.99 1.73
C ARG A 146 -10.04 -1.33 3.20
N GLU A 147 -9.32 -2.33 3.71
CA GLU A 147 -9.35 -2.70 5.13
C GLU A 147 -8.74 -1.60 6.00
N MET A 148 -7.58 -1.05 5.59
CA MET A 148 -6.97 0.12 6.25
C MET A 148 -7.97 1.27 6.37
N ALA A 149 -8.66 1.61 5.28
CA ALA A 149 -9.60 2.74 5.23
C ALA A 149 -10.91 2.52 6.03
N SER A 150 -11.31 1.28 6.31
CA SER A 150 -12.62 0.97 6.89
C SER A 150 -12.56 0.47 8.32
N VAL A 151 -11.88 -0.64 8.57
CA VAL A 151 -11.92 -1.38 9.84
C VAL A 151 -10.74 -0.97 10.73
N ASP A 152 -9.56 -0.86 10.14
CA ASP A 152 -8.33 -0.77 10.92
C ASP A 152 -7.85 0.65 11.17
N MET A 153 -8.39 1.68 10.50
CA MET A 153 -7.86 3.04 10.55
C MET A 153 -7.62 3.53 11.98
N LYS A 154 -8.61 3.41 12.85
CA LYS A 154 -8.50 3.83 14.25
C LYS A 154 -7.43 3.07 15.02
N LEU A 155 -7.32 1.76 14.77
CA LEU A 155 -6.32 0.91 15.42
C LEU A 155 -4.91 1.27 14.93
N ILE A 156 -4.75 1.44 13.62
CA ILE A 156 -3.48 1.77 12.97
C ILE A 156 -3.02 3.16 13.42
N SER A 157 -3.87 4.19 13.28
CA SER A 157 -3.57 5.56 13.73
C SER A 157 -3.10 5.55 15.17
N LYS A 158 -3.91 5.00 16.09
CA LYS A 158 -3.56 4.94 17.51
C LYS A 158 -2.22 4.22 17.75
N THR A 159 -2.02 3.06 17.14
CA THR A 159 -0.81 2.25 17.35
C THR A 159 0.44 2.95 16.80
N MET A 160 0.35 3.56 15.62
CA MET A 160 1.46 4.29 15.02
C MET A 160 1.78 5.54 15.82
N GLU A 161 0.77 6.32 16.22
CA GLU A 161 0.94 7.51 17.03
C GLU A 161 1.61 7.19 18.38
N GLU A 162 1.20 6.12 19.07
CA GLU A 162 1.85 5.67 20.31
C GLU A 162 3.33 5.32 20.09
N LYS A 163 3.67 4.67 18.97
CA LYS A 163 5.06 4.35 18.61
C LYS A 163 5.86 5.60 18.28
N ILE A 164 5.27 6.55 17.56
CA ILE A 164 5.90 7.82 17.19
C ILE A 164 6.13 8.67 18.43
N LYS A 165 5.15 8.81 19.34
CA LYS A 165 5.30 9.51 20.62
C LYS A 165 6.49 8.98 21.41
N LYS A 166 6.55 7.66 21.55
CA LYS A 166 7.68 6.99 22.23
C LYS A 166 9.02 7.27 21.55
N HIS A 167 9.06 7.34 20.23
CA HIS A 167 10.28 7.62 19.47
C HIS A 167 10.75 9.07 19.58
N LEU A 168 9.82 10.02 19.54
CA LEU A 168 10.10 11.46 19.61
C LEU A 168 10.22 11.99 21.05
N GLY A 169 9.81 11.20 22.05
CA GLY A 169 9.80 11.64 23.45
C GLY A 169 8.65 12.59 23.80
N MET A 170 7.52 12.45 23.10
CA MET A 170 6.28 13.22 23.32
C MET A 170 5.34 12.56 24.33
#